data_AF-A0A2E2BWU7-F1
#
_entry.id   AF-A0A2E2BWU7-F1
#
_cell.length_a   1.000
_cell.length_b   1.000
_cell.length_c   1.000
_cell.angle_alpha   90.00
_cell.angle_beta   90.00
_cell.angle_gamma   90.00
#
_symmetry.space_group_name_H-M   'P 1'
#
loop_
_entity.id
_entity.type
_entity.pdbx_description
1 polymer ?
#
loop_
_entity_poly.entity_id
_entity_poly.type
_entity_poly.pdbx_seq_one_letter_code
_entity_poly.pdbx_strand_id
1 'polypeptide(L)'
;MTKQFIHPDDATRQAAKYALLVQDGVNLRAIVAQMLRDIDAIRKSQKLNGDAINSHPVVLAYVSKLASLTQLSTEREVAALEGVERLANGNAVESEVIPL
;
A
#
# COMPACT_ATOMS: atom_id res chain seq x y z
N MET A 1 11.36 20.48 -1.67
CA MET A 1 10.62 19.34 -2.26
C MET A 1 11.08 19.16 -3.70
N THR A 2 11.63 18.00 -4.03
CA THR A 2 11.99 17.63 -5.41
C THR A 2 10.72 17.25 -6.17
N LYS A 3 10.51 17.79 -7.38
CA LYS A 3 9.36 17.43 -8.22
C LYS A 3 9.74 16.28 -9.15
N GLN A 4 8.89 15.25 -9.23
CA GLN A 4 9.01 14.12 -10.14
C GLN A 4 7.96 14.25 -11.25
N PHE A 5 8.38 14.09 -12.50
CA PHE A 5 7.47 14.03 -13.65
C PHE A 5 7.22 12.56 -14.00
N ILE A 6 5.95 12.19 -14.14
CA ILE A 6 5.52 10.80 -14.40
C ILE A 6 4.88 10.75 -15.78
N HIS A 7 5.39 9.86 -16.62
CA HIS A 7 4.89 9.69 -17.97
C HIS A 7 3.76 8.63 -17.99
N PRO A 8 2.62 8.90 -18.66
CA PRO A 8 1.51 7.96 -18.73
C PRO A 8 1.77 6.88 -19.79
N ASP A 9 2.82 6.10 -19.59
CA ASP A 9 3.12 4.91 -20.39
C ASP A 9 2.07 3.80 -20.18
N ASP A 10 2.13 2.75 -20.99
CA ASP A 10 1.15 1.66 -20.93
C ASP A 10 1.10 0.99 -19.55
N ALA A 11 2.26 0.80 -18.90
CA ALA A 11 2.34 0.24 -17.55
C ALA A 11 1.63 1.14 -16.53
N THR A 12 1.87 2.45 -16.55
CA THR A 12 1.26 3.43 -15.65
C THR A 12 -0.23 3.54 -15.87
N ARG A 13 -0.67 3.58 -17.14
CA ARG A 13 -2.10 3.65 -17.46
C ARG A 13 -2.84 2.41 -17.00
N GLN A 14 -2.25 1.24 -17.20
CA GLN A 14 -2.86 -0.02 -16.76
C GLN A 14 -2.89 -0.13 -15.24
N ALA A 15 -1.78 0.21 -14.58
CA ALA A 15 -1.69 0.21 -13.12
C ALA A 15 -2.65 1.22 -12.47
N ALA A 16 -2.83 2.40 -13.07
CA ALA A 16 -3.80 3.38 -12.60
C ALA A 16 -5.24 2.85 -12.68
N LYS A 17 -5.60 2.12 -13.75
CA LYS A 17 -6.91 1.47 -13.86
C LYS A 17 -7.12 0.42 -12.77
N TYR A 18 -6.11 -0.39 -12.49
CA TYR A 18 -6.19 -1.39 -11.41
C TYR A 18 -6.28 -0.74 -10.04
N ALA A 19 -5.50 0.31 -9.78
CA ALA A 19 -5.56 1.06 -8.54
C ALA A 19 -6.95 1.66 -8.27
N LEU A 20 -7.65 2.10 -9.33
CA LEU A 20 -9.04 2.54 -9.23
C LEU A 20 -9.99 1.39 -8.89
N LEU A 21 -9.91 0.25 -9.58
CA LEU A 21 -10.75 -0.92 -9.29
C LEU A 21 -10.53 -1.46 -7.87
N VAL A 22 -9.30 -1.35 -7.37
CA VAL A 22 -8.93 -1.75 -6.02
C VAL A 22 -9.57 -0.86 -4.95
N GLN A 23 -9.95 0.38 -5.27
CA GLN A 23 -10.70 1.23 -4.34
C GLN A 23 -12.07 0.62 -3.99
N ASP A 24 -12.63 -0.23 -4.86
CA ASP A 24 -13.89 -0.94 -4.60
C ASP A 24 -13.67 -2.31 -3.94
N GLY A 25 -12.42 -2.76 -3.81
CA GLY A 25 -12.05 -4.05 -3.22
C GLY A 25 -11.95 -4.03 -1.69
N VAL A 26 -12.28 -5.15 -1.03
CA VAL A 26 -12.16 -5.34 0.44
C VAL A 26 -11.19 -6.47 0.84
N ASN A 27 -10.40 -6.97 -0.10
CA ASN A 27 -9.48 -8.09 0.13
C ASN A 27 -8.02 -7.63 0.13
N LEU A 28 -7.44 -7.48 1.33
CA LEU A 28 -6.05 -7.02 1.51
C LEU A 28 -5.04 -7.83 0.70
N ARG A 29 -5.18 -9.17 0.66
CA ARG A 29 -4.25 -10.04 -0.07
C ARG A 29 -4.28 -9.77 -1.58
N ALA A 30 -5.46 -9.63 -2.17
CA ALA A 30 -5.60 -9.35 -3.60
C ALA A 30 -5.02 -7.99 -3.96
N ILE A 31 -5.26 -6.98 -3.11
CA ILE A 31 -4.77 -5.62 -3.26
C ILE A 31 -3.24 -5.57 -3.22
N VAL A 32 -2.62 -6.17 -2.20
CA VAL A 32 -1.16 -6.24 -2.06
C VAL A 32 -0.54 -6.99 -3.25
N ALA A 33 -1.14 -8.10 -3.68
CA ALA A 33 -0.61 -8.86 -4.82
C ALA A 33 -0.65 -8.04 -6.13
N GLN A 34 -1.69 -7.24 -6.35
CA GLN A 34 -1.76 -6.35 -7.52
C GLN A 34 -0.78 -5.18 -7.41
N MET A 35 -0.67 -4.55 -6.24
CA MET A 35 0.30 -3.49 -5.97
C MET A 35 1.73 -3.92 -6.30
N LEU A 36 2.15 -5.11 -5.88
CA LEU A 36 3.49 -5.64 -6.18
C LEU A 36 3.72 -5.83 -7.69
N ARG A 37 2.73 -6.37 -8.42
CA ARG A 37 2.81 -6.53 -9.88
C ARG A 37 2.94 -5.19 -10.60
N ASP A 38 2.17 -4.20 -10.17
CA ASP A 38 2.16 -2.87 -10.78
C ASP A 38 3.47 -2.13 -10.48
N ILE A 39 3.99 -2.24 -9.25
CA ILE A 39 5.32 -1.71 -8.89
C ILE A 39 6.39 -2.30 -9.81
N ASP A 40 6.45 -3.62 -9.95
CA ASP A 40 7.46 -4.27 -10.79
C ASP A 40 7.35 -3.86 -12.26
N ALA A 41 6.13 -3.69 -12.78
CA ALA A 41 5.91 -3.22 -14.15
C ALA A 41 6.41 -1.78 -14.34
N ILE A 42 6.07 -0.86 -13.43
CA ILE A 42 6.49 0.55 -13.49
C ILE A 42 8.00 0.68 -13.33
N ARG A 43 8.61 -0.05 -12.39
CA ARG A 43 10.07 -0.07 -12.19
C ARG A 43 10.79 -0.48 -13.47
N LYS A 44 10.29 -1.52 -14.15
CA LYS A 44 10.86 -1.98 -15.43
C LYS A 44 10.66 -0.98 -16.56
N SER A 45 9.50 -0.34 -16.67
CA SER A 45 9.21 0.58 -17.77
C SER A 45 9.92 1.93 -17.64
N GLN A 46 9.95 2.49 -16.43
CA GLN A 46 10.45 3.85 -16.18
C GLN A 46 11.79 3.91 -15.44
N LYS A 47 12.37 2.76 -15.08
CA LYS A 47 13.62 2.68 -14.29
C LYS A 47 13.53 3.42 -12.95
N LEU A 48 12.32 3.54 -12.38
CA LEU A 48 12.10 4.16 -11.07
C LEU A 48 12.51 3.19 -9.95
N ASN A 49 13.19 3.71 -8.94
CA ASN A 49 13.71 2.94 -7.80
C ASN A 49 13.57 3.75 -6.50
N GLY A 50 13.62 3.08 -5.35
CA GLY A 50 13.67 3.72 -4.03
C GLY A 50 12.52 4.71 -3.80
N ASP A 51 12.86 5.91 -3.33
CA ASP A 51 11.88 6.94 -2.98
C ASP A 51 10.98 7.36 -4.17
N ALA A 52 11.51 7.29 -5.40
CA ALA A 52 10.77 7.67 -6.60
C ALA A 52 9.63 6.71 -6.94
N ILE A 53 9.78 5.41 -6.61
CA ILE A 53 8.67 4.45 -6.75
C ILE A 53 7.75 4.49 -5.52
N ASN A 54 8.30 4.69 -4.32
CA ASN A 54 7.51 4.83 -3.09
C ASN A 54 6.56 6.03 -3.13
N SER A 55 6.97 7.10 -3.81
CA SER A 55 6.17 8.33 -3.97
C SER A 55 5.29 8.33 -5.23
N HIS A 56 5.25 7.22 -5.99
CA HIS A 56 4.47 7.15 -7.22
C HIS A 56 2.96 7.16 -6.91
N PRO A 57 2.11 7.97 -7.59
CA PRO A 57 0.69 8.10 -7.27
C PRO A 57 -0.08 6.78 -7.28
N VAL A 58 0.25 5.86 -8.18
CA VAL A 58 -0.33 4.50 -8.18
C VAL A 58 -0.05 3.77 -6.86
N VAL A 59 1.20 3.82 -6.38
CA VAL A 59 1.61 3.20 -5.11
C VAL A 59 0.89 3.87 -3.94
N LEU A 60 0.80 5.20 -3.94
CA LEU A 60 0.07 5.95 -2.92
C LEU A 60 -1.44 5.64 -2.92
N ALA A 61 -2.05 5.40 -4.07
CA ALA A 61 -3.46 4.99 -4.16
C ALA A 61 -3.69 3.61 -3.53
N TYR A 62 -2.77 2.66 -3.74
CA TYR A 62 -2.80 1.36 -3.07
C TYR A 62 -2.64 1.51 -1.55
N VAL A 63 -1.64 2.27 -1.09
CA VAL A 63 -1.40 2.50 0.34
C VAL A 63 -2.59 3.20 1.01
N SER A 64 -3.19 4.19 0.34
CA SER A 64 -4.39 4.86 0.81
C SER A 64 -5.56 3.90 1.00
N LYS A 65 -5.75 2.95 0.07
CA LYS A 65 -6.78 1.93 0.22
C LYS A 65 -6.49 0.98 1.37
N LEU A 66 -5.24 0.54 1.53
CA LEU A 66 -4.84 -0.30 2.66
C LEU A 66 -5.12 0.41 3.99
N ALA A 67 -4.71 1.68 4.11
CA ALA A 67 -4.97 2.49 5.31
C ALA A 67 -6.48 2.64 5.60
N SER A 68 -7.30 2.84 4.56
CA SER A 68 -8.75 2.90 4.69
C SER A 68 -9.37 1.57 5.16
N LEU A 69 -8.95 0.44 4.57
CA LEU A 69 -9.46 -0.88 4.94
C LEU A 69 -9.05 -1.31 6.35
N THR A 70 -7.90 -0.84 6.84
CA THR A 70 -7.43 -1.15 8.20
C THR A 70 -7.83 -0.10 9.22
N GLN A 71 -8.48 0.99 8.79
CA GLN A 71 -8.77 2.17 9.59
C GLN A 71 -7.54 2.63 10.38
N LEU A 72 -6.37 2.65 9.73
CA LEU A 72 -5.10 2.89 10.41
C LEU A 72 -5.04 4.35 10.91
N SER A 73 -5.12 4.52 12.23
CA SER A 73 -4.79 5.77 12.92
C SER A 73 -3.41 5.68 13.56
N THR A 74 -2.85 6.81 13.97
CA THR A 74 -1.57 6.85 14.71
C THR A 74 -1.61 5.98 15.96
N GLU A 75 -2.71 6.02 16.70
CA GLU A 75 -2.87 5.21 17.93
C GLU A 75 -2.89 3.72 17.63
N ARG A 76 -3.61 3.31 16.57
CA ARG A 76 -3.66 1.90 16.14
C ARG A 76 -2.31 1.43 15.60
N GLU A 77 -1.57 2.30 14.91
CA GLU A 77 -0.22 2.01 14.43
C GLU A 77 0.72 1.72 15.61
N VAL A 78 0.75 2.60 16.63
CA VAL A 78 1.57 2.40 17.83
C VAL A 78 1.19 1.09 18.54
N ALA A 79 -0.09 0.86 18.79
CA ALA A 79 -0.57 -0.36 19.44
C ALA A 79 -0.24 -1.63 18.63
N ALA A 80 -0.29 -1.55 17.29
CA ALA A 80 0.08 -2.66 16.43
C ALA A 80 1.59 -2.97 16.51
N LEU A 81 2.45 -1.94 16.52
CA LEU A 81 3.90 -2.11 16.65
C LEU A 81 4.28 -2.73 18.00
N GLU A 82 3.72 -2.23 19.10
CA GLU A 82 3.88 -2.82 20.43
C GLU A 82 3.36 -4.26 20.48
N GLY A 83 2.22 -4.52 19.83
CA GLY A 83 1.64 -5.85 19.71
C GLY A 83 2.58 -6.83 18.99
N VAL A 84 3.22 -6.40 17.90
CA VAL A 84 4.22 -7.20 17.17
C VAL A 84 5.41 -7.53 18.05
N GLU A 85 5.93 -6.58 18.82
CA GLU A 85 7.03 -6.83 19.76
C GLU A 85 6.64 -7.83 20.85
N ARG A 86 5.43 -7.71 21.41
CA ARG A 86 4.92 -8.64 22.42
C ARG A 86 4.76 -10.05 21.86
N LEU A 87 4.18 -10.18 20.67
CA LEU A 87 4.04 -11.45 19.96
C LEU A 87 5.39 -12.10 19.67
N ALA A 88 6.38 -11.30 19.22
CA ALA A 88 7.74 -11.79 18.96
C ALA A 88 8.40 -12.36 20.22
N ASN A 89 8.05 -11.84 21.40
CA ASN A 89 8.52 -12.32 22.70
C ASN A 89 7.63 -13.42 23.31
N GLY A 90 6.67 -13.98 22.55
CA GLY A 90 5.80 -15.08 22.99
C GLY A 90 4.62 -14.67 23.86
N ASN A 91 4.35 -13.37 23.99
CA ASN A 91 3.23 -12.86 24.78
C ASN A 91 1.96 -12.76 23.92
N ALA A 92 0.82 -13.16 24.49
CA ALA A 92 -0.48 -12.93 23.86
C ALA A 92 -0.79 -11.43 23.80
N VAL A 93 -1.54 -11.04 22.76
CA VAL A 93 -2.03 -9.67 22.55
C VAL A 93 -3.52 -9.73 22.23
N GLU A 94 -4.27 -8.77 22.73
CA GLU A 94 -5.66 -8.53 22.30
C GLU A 94 -5.64 -7.54 21.14
N SER A 95 -6.51 -7.75 20.17
CA SER A 95 -6.63 -6.89 18.99
C SER A 95 -8.09 -6.58 18.72
N GLU A 96 -8.38 -5.30 18.47
CA GLU A 96 -9.71 -4.82 18.18
C GLU A 96 -10.02 -4.95 16.67
N VAL A 97 -11.12 -5.63 16.36
CA VAL A 97 -11.66 -5.73 15.00
C VAL A 97 -12.74 -4.67 14.81
N ILE A 98 -12.49 -3.70 13.92
CA ILE A 98 -13.50 -2.71 13.53
C ILE A 98 -14.10 -3.13 12.18
N PRO A 99 -15.42 -3.33 12.09
CA PRO A 99 -16.10 -3.58 10.82
C PRO A 99 -15.96 -2.39 9.85
N LEU A 100 -15.96 -2.69 8.55
CA LEU A 100 -15.99 -1.71 7.47
C LEU A 100 -17.42 -1.25 7.15
#